data_AF-A0A845T146-F1
#
_entry.id   AF-A0A845T146-F1
#
_cell.length_a   1.000
_cell.length_b   1.000
_cell.length_c   1.000
_cell.angle_alpha   90.00
_cell.angle_beta   90.00
_cell.angle_gamma   90.00
#
_symmetry.space_group_name_H-M   'P 1'
#
loop_
_entity.id
_entity.type
_entity.pdbx_description
1 polymer ?
#
loop_
_entity_poly.entity_id
_entity_poly.type
_entity_poly.pdbx_seq_one_letter_code
_entity_poly.pdbx_strand_id
1 'polypeptide(L)'
;MKTKWLSLLAAMMMLIALAACGGADMPMEATLDGYTIVLGQTTVQDLVDRGYEAHLEKMPDVARDGDKYISFHYSLDRGAGDQIFVTVSVPWSGNTDITAETKLSTSAGILQAVTFTKTATEKVEALYNGVSVQDLSFDFAAQEWGAKEKKDASKKTYMLQAKRGFVQFQSHLTGDEDFHSVSVTLSDKEFEKMQK
;
A
#
# COMPACT_ATOMS: atom_id res chain seq x y z
N MET A 1 11.85 -51.01 -4.00
CA MET A 1 10.68 -50.09 -3.99
C MET A 1 10.84 -48.86 -3.08
N LYS A 2 11.79 -48.82 -2.13
CA LYS A 2 11.95 -47.69 -1.18
C LYS A 2 12.52 -46.38 -1.77
N THR A 3 13.33 -46.46 -2.83
CA THR A 3 13.99 -45.29 -3.46
C THR A 3 13.07 -44.46 -4.36
N LYS A 4 12.01 -45.06 -4.92
CA LYS A 4 11.06 -44.36 -5.80
C LYS A 4 10.08 -43.45 -5.03
N TRP A 5 9.87 -43.71 -3.73
CA TRP A 5 9.01 -42.89 -2.88
C TRP A 5 9.75 -41.67 -2.33
N LEU A 6 11.05 -41.78 -2.04
CA LEU A 6 11.87 -40.64 -1.61
C LEU A 6 12.03 -39.58 -2.70
N SER A 7 12.20 -40.00 -3.96
CA SER A 7 12.33 -39.08 -5.09
C SER A 7 11.01 -38.36 -5.43
N LEU A 8 9.86 -39.02 -5.22
CA LEU A 8 8.54 -38.40 -5.39
C LEU A 8 8.27 -37.36 -4.29
N LEU A 9 8.64 -37.65 -3.04
CA LEU A 9 8.50 -36.73 -1.91
C LEU A 9 9.41 -35.49 -2.07
N ALA A 10 10.64 -35.68 -2.55
CA ALA A 10 11.59 -34.59 -2.81
C ALA A 10 11.15 -33.69 -3.97
N ALA A 11 10.58 -34.27 -5.04
CA ALA A 11 10.01 -33.50 -6.15
C ALA A 11 8.77 -32.69 -5.72
N MET A 12 7.93 -33.26 -4.84
CA MET A 12 6.76 -32.58 -4.28
C MET A 12 7.15 -31.44 -3.33
N MET A 13 8.21 -31.58 -2.52
CA MET A 13 8.76 -30.49 -1.71
C MET A 13 9.41 -29.39 -2.56
N MET A 14 10.05 -29.73 -3.69
CA MET A 14 10.59 -28.74 -4.62
C MET A 14 9.50 -27.92 -5.33
N LEU A 15 8.34 -28.52 -5.63
CA LEU A 15 7.20 -27.80 -6.23
C LEU A 15 6.53 -26.83 -5.25
N ILE A 16 6.50 -27.15 -3.95
CA ILE A 16 6.04 -26.22 -2.90
C ILE A 16 7.06 -25.11 -2.66
N ALA A 17 8.36 -25.40 -2.76
CA ALA A 17 9.42 -24.40 -2.64
C ALA A 17 9.48 -23.42 -3.83
N LEU A 18 9.04 -23.83 -5.03
CA LEU A 18 9.02 -22.97 -6.22
C LEU A 18 7.85 -21.98 -6.24
N ALA A 19 6.72 -22.30 -5.61
CA ALA A 19 5.61 -21.38 -5.43
C ALA A 19 5.92 -20.24 -4.45
N ALA A 20 7.03 -20.33 -3.70
CA ALA A 20 7.45 -19.35 -2.70
C ALA A 20 8.45 -18.29 -3.22
N CYS A 21 8.76 -18.26 -4.53
CA CYS A 21 9.75 -17.34 -5.10
C CYS A 21 9.16 -16.24 -6.00
N GLY A 22 7.83 -16.10 -6.04
CA GLY A 22 7.15 -14.94 -6.62
C GLY A 22 6.19 -14.38 -5.59
N GLY A 23 6.23 -13.07 -5.32
CA GLY A 23 5.28 -12.43 -4.40
C GLY A 23 3.82 -12.75 -4.77
N ALA A 24 2.93 -12.68 -3.79
CA ALA A 24 1.51 -12.92 -3.99
C ALA A 24 0.98 -12.03 -5.12
N ASP A 25 0.06 -12.56 -5.93
CA ASP A 25 -0.51 -11.84 -7.08
C ASP A 25 -1.57 -10.84 -6.58
N MET A 26 -1.07 -9.78 -5.97
CA MET A 26 -1.86 -8.80 -5.25
C MET A 26 -1.80 -7.48 -6.03
N PRO A 27 -2.95 -6.86 -6.35
CA PRO A 27 -3.00 -5.72 -7.25
C PRO A 27 -2.49 -4.46 -6.53
N MET A 28 -1.81 -3.57 -7.26
CA MET A 28 -1.37 -2.27 -6.72
C MET A 28 -2.43 -1.20 -7.01
N GLU A 29 -3.66 -1.54 -6.68
CA GLU A 29 -4.84 -0.68 -6.84
C GLU A 29 -5.84 -0.98 -5.73
N ALA A 30 -6.71 -0.01 -5.45
CA ALA A 30 -7.80 -0.16 -4.49
C ALA A 30 -9.03 0.56 -5.01
N THR A 31 -10.22 0.15 -4.57
CA THR A 31 -11.48 0.81 -4.94
C THR A 31 -11.96 1.66 -3.78
N LEU A 32 -12.40 2.88 -4.08
CA LEU A 32 -12.98 3.84 -3.15
C LEU A 32 -14.25 4.43 -3.78
N ASP A 33 -15.41 4.10 -3.23
CA ASP A 33 -16.74 4.46 -3.75
C ASP A 33 -16.86 4.24 -5.26
N GLY A 34 -16.57 3.01 -5.68
CA GLY A 34 -16.61 2.59 -7.08
C GLY A 34 -15.52 3.17 -7.99
N TYR A 35 -14.62 4.02 -7.49
CA TYR A 35 -13.47 4.52 -8.24
C TYR A 35 -12.21 3.73 -7.92
N THR A 36 -11.51 3.27 -8.96
CA THR A 36 -10.26 2.52 -8.81
C THR A 36 -9.07 3.48 -8.75
N ILE A 37 -8.44 3.55 -7.59
CA ILE A 37 -7.14 4.17 -7.39
C ILE A 37 -6.07 3.21 -7.90
N VAL A 38 -5.41 3.54 -9.01
CA VAL A 38 -4.31 2.76 -9.58
C VAL A 38 -2.99 3.42 -9.17
N LEU A 39 -2.21 2.77 -8.31
CA LEU A 39 -0.95 3.33 -7.83
C LEU A 39 0.05 3.48 -8.99
N GLY A 40 0.73 4.63 -9.02
CA GLY A 40 1.61 5.05 -10.11
C GLY A 40 0.90 5.68 -11.31
N GLN A 41 -0.42 5.85 -11.27
CA GLN A 41 -1.22 6.51 -12.33
C GLN A 41 -2.18 7.55 -11.77
N THR A 42 -2.97 7.18 -10.77
CA THR A 42 -3.92 8.10 -10.12
C THR A 42 -3.18 9.27 -9.49
N THR A 43 -3.66 10.47 -9.77
CA THR A 43 -3.14 11.72 -9.23
C THR A 43 -3.96 12.19 -8.04
N VAL A 44 -3.41 13.15 -7.27
CA VAL A 44 -4.19 13.83 -6.22
C VAL A 44 -5.38 14.56 -6.82
N GLN A 45 -5.22 15.20 -7.99
CA GLN A 45 -6.30 15.90 -8.67
C GLN A 45 -7.49 14.98 -8.98
N ASP A 46 -7.27 13.73 -9.37
CA ASP A 46 -8.35 12.77 -9.62
C ASP A 46 -9.24 12.54 -8.39
N LEU A 47 -8.66 12.63 -7.18
CA LEU A 47 -9.40 12.51 -5.93
C LEU A 47 -10.02 13.84 -5.51
N VAL A 48 -9.35 14.96 -5.78
CA VAL A 48 -9.90 16.31 -5.57
C VAL A 48 -11.15 16.54 -6.41
N ASP A 49 -11.14 16.10 -7.67
CA ASP A 49 -12.29 16.20 -8.57
C ASP A 49 -13.49 15.37 -8.08
N ARG A 50 -13.25 14.42 -7.16
CA ARG A 50 -14.28 13.63 -6.47
C ARG A 50 -14.69 14.21 -5.11
N GLY A 51 -14.20 15.41 -4.78
CA GLY A 51 -14.57 16.16 -3.59
C GLY A 51 -13.66 15.95 -2.37
N TYR A 52 -12.52 15.25 -2.53
CA TYR A 52 -11.54 15.15 -1.46
C TYR A 52 -10.67 16.41 -1.35
N GLU A 53 -10.38 16.83 -0.14
CA GLU A 53 -9.45 17.90 0.19
C GLU A 53 -8.16 17.30 0.75
N ALA A 54 -7.01 17.80 0.25
CA ALA A 54 -5.71 17.30 0.66
C ALA A 54 -5.12 18.09 1.83
N HIS A 55 -4.84 17.38 2.92
CA HIS A 55 -4.20 17.92 4.12
C HIS A 55 -2.84 17.25 4.33
N LEU A 56 -1.77 18.05 4.37
CA LEU A 56 -0.43 17.53 4.54
C LEU A 56 -0.24 17.03 5.97
N GLU A 57 0.04 15.73 6.12
CA GLU A 57 0.28 15.09 7.43
C GLU A 57 1.73 15.23 7.85
N LYS A 58 2.64 15.02 6.90
CA LYS A 58 4.07 15.01 7.16
C LYS A 58 4.83 15.49 5.93
N MET A 59 5.71 16.46 6.16
CA MET A 59 6.71 16.84 5.17
C MET A 59 7.65 15.65 4.88
N PRO A 60 8.20 15.54 3.66
CA PRO A 60 9.25 14.59 3.38
C PRO A 60 10.41 14.80 4.37
N ASP A 61 10.87 13.73 5.04
CA ASP A 61 11.95 13.86 6.04
C ASP A 61 13.27 14.21 5.34
N VAL A 62 13.66 13.48 4.28
CA VAL A 62 14.88 13.73 3.48
C VAL A 62 14.75 13.04 2.12
N ALA A 63 14.95 13.76 1.00
CA ALA A 63 15.26 13.15 -0.30
C ALA A 63 16.78 12.93 -0.40
N ARG A 64 17.22 11.75 -0.85
CA ARG A 64 18.63 11.35 -0.88
C ARG A 64 19.23 11.62 -2.24
N ASP A 65 20.53 11.95 -2.28
CA ASP A 65 21.26 12.09 -3.55
C ASP A 65 21.05 10.88 -4.46
N GLY A 66 20.54 11.13 -5.67
CA GLY A 66 20.22 10.12 -6.68
C GLY A 66 18.74 9.72 -6.74
N ASP A 67 17.91 10.16 -5.79
CA ASP A 67 16.46 10.00 -5.89
C ASP A 67 15.94 10.80 -7.10
N LYS A 68 14.95 10.25 -7.79
CA LYS A 68 14.27 10.94 -8.92
C LYS A 68 12.95 11.57 -8.50
N TYR A 69 12.43 11.13 -7.36
CA TYR A 69 11.12 11.51 -6.84
C TYR A 69 11.25 11.81 -5.36
N ILE A 70 10.41 12.71 -4.90
CA ILE A 70 10.23 13.03 -3.49
C ILE A 70 8.78 12.73 -3.12
N SER A 71 8.58 12.14 -1.94
CA SER A 71 7.27 11.67 -1.48
C SER A 71 6.74 12.52 -0.34
N PHE A 72 5.47 12.90 -0.47
CA PHE A 72 4.69 13.66 0.50
C PHE A 72 3.57 12.79 1.07
N HIS A 73 3.22 13.01 2.33
CA HIS A 73 2.17 12.25 3.00
C HIS A 73 0.97 13.13 3.29
N TYR A 74 -0.18 12.76 2.73
CA TYR A 74 -1.43 13.49 2.88
C TYR A 74 -2.49 12.61 3.54
N SER A 75 -3.37 13.24 4.30
CA SER A 75 -4.73 12.76 4.48
C SER A 75 -5.62 13.45 3.45
N LEU A 76 -6.53 12.69 2.85
CA LEU A 76 -7.55 13.19 1.94
C LEU A 76 -8.90 12.98 2.62
N ASP A 77 -9.64 14.06 2.83
CA ASP A 77 -10.93 14.06 3.54
C ASP A 77 -12.00 14.76 2.68
N ARG A 78 -13.25 14.29 2.69
CA ARG A 78 -14.39 14.98 2.04
C ARG A 78 -15.53 15.30 3.00
N GLY A 79 -15.22 15.41 4.27
CA GLY A 79 -16.14 15.55 5.38
C GLY A 79 -16.73 14.21 5.85
N ALA A 80 -17.56 14.28 6.88
CA ALA A 80 -18.29 13.15 7.47
C ALA A 80 -17.45 12.00 8.05
N GLY A 81 -16.12 12.10 8.10
CA GLY A 81 -15.22 11.02 8.55
C GLY A 81 -14.66 10.17 7.41
N ASP A 82 -14.86 10.60 6.17
CA ASP A 82 -14.38 9.94 4.96
C ASP A 82 -12.91 10.32 4.74
N GLN A 83 -12.00 9.65 5.45
CA GLN A 83 -10.57 9.96 5.41
C GLN A 83 -9.73 8.80 4.87
N ILE A 84 -8.89 9.07 3.87
CA ILE A 84 -7.85 8.13 3.44
C ILE A 84 -6.48 8.77 3.59
N PHE A 85 -5.44 7.96 3.74
CA PHE A 85 -4.07 8.46 3.81
C PHE A 85 -3.30 8.02 2.59
N VAL A 86 -2.58 8.92 1.96
CA VAL A 86 -1.85 8.66 0.72
C VAL A 86 -0.41 9.11 0.83
N THR A 87 0.47 8.35 0.17
CA THR A 87 1.82 8.79 -0.14
C THR A 87 1.84 9.18 -1.60
N VAL A 88 2.26 10.41 -1.87
CA VAL A 88 2.21 11.06 -3.17
C VAL A 88 3.62 11.40 -3.60
N SER A 89 4.01 10.98 -4.81
CA SER A 89 5.34 11.19 -5.33
C SER A 89 5.31 12.16 -6.51
N VAL A 90 6.28 13.08 -6.53
CA VAL A 90 6.51 14.06 -7.61
C VAL A 90 7.97 14.06 -8.02
N PRO A 91 8.29 14.42 -9.28
CA PRO A 91 9.68 14.54 -9.72
C PRO A 91 10.46 15.48 -8.79
N TRP A 92 11.63 15.04 -8.34
CA TRP A 92 12.48 15.84 -7.47
C TRP A 92 13.56 16.55 -8.28
N SER A 93 13.70 17.85 -8.05
CA SER A 93 14.73 18.66 -8.74
C SER A 93 16.15 18.46 -8.20
N GLY A 94 16.32 17.78 -7.06
CA GLY A 94 17.60 17.67 -6.36
C GLY A 94 17.94 18.85 -5.45
N ASN A 95 17.05 19.85 -5.36
CA ASN A 95 17.27 21.05 -4.55
C ASN A 95 16.79 20.88 -3.10
N THR A 96 17.39 21.67 -2.19
CA THR A 96 16.93 21.79 -0.80
C THR A 96 15.61 22.54 -0.68
N ASP A 97 15.37 23.54 -1.55
CA ASP A 97 14.06 24.19 -1.65
C ASP A 97 13.12 23.32 -2.47
N ILE A 98 12.11 22.76 -1.79
CA ILE A 98 11.10 21.87 -2.37
C ILE A 98 9.73 22.55 -2.52
N THR A 99 9.69 23.89 -2.55
CA THR A 99 8.42 24.64 -2.65
C THR A 99 7.66 24.31 -3.93
N ALA A 100 8.36 24.08 -5.05
CA ALA A 100 7.74 23.74 -6.32
C ALA A 100 7.13 22.32 -6.27
N GLU A 101 7.88 21.36 -5.76
CA GLU A 101 7.46 19.97 -5.54
C GLU A 101 6.26 19.90 -4.59
N THR A 102 6.27 20.68 -3.52
CA THR A 102 5.16 20.76 -2.55
C THR A 102 3.86 21.29 -3.18
N LYS A 103 3.96 22.26 -4.11
CA LYS A 103 2.78 22.74 -4.85
C LYS A 103 2.30 21.74 -5.88
N LEU A 104 3.24 21.02 -6.52
CA LEU A 104 2.92 20.01 -7.51
C LEU A 104 2.24 18.80 -6.85
N SER A 105 2.67 18.42 -5.65
CA SER A 105 2.18 17.22 -4.95
C SER A 105 0.70 17.31 -4.56
N THR A 106 0.13 18.51 -4.41
CA THR A 106 -1.31 18.67 -4.11
C THR A 106 -2.21 18.67 -5.36
N SER A 107 -1.63 18.59 -6.56
CA SER A 107 -2.38 18.61 -7.82
C SER A 107 -1.96 17.43 -8.71
N ALA A 108 -0.82 17.54 -9.38
CA ALA A 108 -0.30 16.52 -10.29
C ALA A 108 0.53 15.42 -9.59
N GLY A 109 0.61 15.44 -8.27
CA GLY A 109 1.28 14.40 -7.50
C GLY A 109 0.63 13.03 -7.72
N ILE A 110 1.45 12.00 -7.91
CA ILE A 110 1.00 10.66 -8.28
C ILE A 110 0.98 9.78 -7.04
N LEU A 111 -0.13 9.09 -6.78
CA LEU A 111 -0.27 8.21 -5.63
C LEU A 111 0.66 7.00 -5.78
N GLN A 112 1.55 6.83 -4.80
CA GLN A 112 2.44 5.67 -4.69
C GLN A 112 1.99 4.71 -3.58
N ALA A 113 1.28 5.21 -2.57
CA ALA A 113 0.63 4.39 -1.57
C ALA A 113 -0.74 4.96 -1.18
N VAL A 114 -1.63 4.07 -0.76
CA VAL A 114 -2.92 4.42 -0.15
C VAL A 114 -3.16 3.55 1.07
N THR A 115 -3.70 4.15 2.13
CA THR A 115 -4.04 3.49 3.39
C THR A 115 -5.47 3.80 3.74
N PHE A 116 -6.21 2.73 4.05
CA PHE A 116 -7.58 2.79 4.55
C PHE A 116 -7.60 2.33 6.01
N THR A 117 -8.35 3.04 6.84
CA THR A 117 -8.64 2.62 8.22
C THR A 117 -10.06 2.07 8.28
N LYS A 118 -10.34 1.15 9.21
CA LYS A 118 -11.71 0.65 9.42
C LYS A 118 -12.64 1.81 9.75
N THR A 119 -12.26 2.70 10.66
CA THR A 119 -13.12 3.80 11.08
C THR A 119 -13.50 4.72 9.92
N ALA A 120 -12.56 5.05 9.04
CA ALA A 120 -12.87 5.91 7.89
C ALA A 120 -13.74 5.22 6.84
N THR A 121 -13.70 3.88 6.79
CA THR A 121 -14.45 3.07 5.81
C THR A 121 -15.79 2.56 6.35
N GLU A 122 -16.26 3.09 7.48
CA GLU A 122 -17.64 2.86 7.96
C GLU A 122 -18.68 3.61 7.11
N LYS A 123 -18.25 4.69 6.45
CA LYS A 123 -19.13 5.60 5.68
C LYS A 123 -18.79 5.66 4.20
N VAL A 124 -17.63 5.13 3.81
CA VAL A 124 -17.22 4.97 2.41
C VAL A 124 -16.98 3.51 2.09
N GLU A 125 -17.30 3.13 0.86
CA GLU A 125 -17.01 1.79 0.37
C GLU A 125 -15.54 1.74 -0.07
N ALA A 126 -14.70 1.07 0.72
CA ALA A 126 -13.32 0.79 0.33
C ALA A 126 -13.12 -0.71 0.16
N LEU A 127 -12.57 -1.09 -1.00
CA LEU A 127 -12.23 -2.48 -1.29
C LEU A 127 -10.75 -2.60 -1.67
N TYR A 128 -10.15 -3.69 -1.22
CA TYR A 128 -8.85 -4.12 -1.69
C TYR A 128 -8.91 -5.57 -2.15
N ASN A 129 -8.44 -5.83 -3.38
CA ASN A 129 -8.48 -7.16 -4.01
C ASN A 129 -9.89 -7.81 -3.94
N GLY A 130 -10.93 -7.01 -4.19
CA GLY A 130 -12.33 -7.46 -4.18
C GLY A 130 -12.95 -7.67 -2.78
N VAL A 131 -12.21 -7.40 -1.70
CA VAL A 131 -12.67 -7.57 -0.32
C VAL A 131 -12.87 -6.20 0.33
N SER A 132 -14.00 -6.01 1.01
CA SER A 132 -14.27 -4.79 1.78
C SER A 132 -13.27 -4.63 2.92
N VAL A 133 -12.76 -3.42 3.14
CA VAL A 133 -11.87 -3.11 4.26
C VAL A 133 -12.54 -3.38 5.61
N GLN A 134 -13.87 -3.29 5.69
CA GLN A 134 -14.64 -3.62 6.89
C GLN A 134 -14.54 -5.10 7.27
N ASP A 135 -14.40 -5.97 6.28
CA ASP A 135 -14.37 -7.43 6.45
C ASP A 135 -12.94 -7.97 6.66
N LEU A 136 -11.92 -7.11 6.50
CA LEU A 136 -10.54 -7.50 6.72
C LEU A 136 -10.23 -7.73 8.21
N SER A 137 -9.34 -8.70 8.43
CA SER A 137 -8.77 -9.05 9.72
C SER A 137 -7.33 -9.56 9.54
N PHE A 138 -6.57 -9.64 10.63
CA PHE A 138 -5.23 -10.27 10.58
C PHE A 138 -5.30 -11.74 10.18
N ASP A 139 -6.28 -12.49 10.70
CA ASP A 139 -6.46 -13.89 10.38
C ASP A 139 -6.79 -14.09 8.89
N PHE A 140 -7.67 -13.26 8.33
CA PHE A 140 -7.99 -13.29 6.91
C PHE A 140 -6.74 -13.00 6.06
N ALA A 141 -6.01 -11.93 6.39
CA ALA A 141 -4.78 -11.58 5.69
C ALA A 141 -3.73 -12.71 5.75
N ALA A 142 -3.62 -13.41 6.88
CA ALA A 142 -2.67 -14.50 7.06
C ALA A 142 -3.10 -15.79 6.34
N GLN A 143 -4.36 -16.18 6.45
CA GLN A 143 -4.87 -17.46 5.97
C GLN A 143 -5.20 -17.44 4.48
N GLU A 144 -5.86 -16.38 4.00
CA GLU A 144 -6.33 -16.29 2.61
C GLU A 144 -5.27 -15.68 1.69
N TRP A 145 -4.52 -14.70 2.18
CA TRP A 145 -3.54 -13.98 1.36
C TRP A 145 -2.08 -14.34 1.68
N GLY A 146 -1.82 -15.04 2.78
CA GLY A 146 -0.47 -15.45 3.16
C GLY A 146 0.39 -14.30 3.72
N ALA A 147 -0.24 -13.25 4.25
CA ALA A 147 0.48 -12.19 4.95
C ALA A 147 1.19 -12.74 6.19
N LYS A 148 2.39 -12.26 6.47
CA LYS A 148 3.22 -12.73 7.59
C LYS A 148 3.36 -11.66 8.65
N GLU A 149 3.27 -12.07 9.91
CA GLU A 149 3.51 -11.17 11.02
C GLU A 149 4.94 -10.67 11.04
N LYS A 150 5.09 -9.35 11.22
CA LYS A 150 6.35 -8.65 11.40
C LYS A 150 6.64 -8.50 12.89
N LYS A 151 7.36 -9.47 13.47
CA LYS A 151 7.60 -9.59 14.93
C LYS A 151 8.44 -8.46 15.53
N ASP A 152 9.19 -7.73 14.73
CA ASP A 152 10.02 -6.60 15.14
C ASP A 152 9.27 -5.26 15.07
N ALA A 153 8.01 -5.25 14.63
CA ALA A 153 7.19 -4.05 14.61
C ALA A 153 6.69 -3.67 16.02
N SER A 154 6.65 -2.38 16.33
CA SER A 154 6.12 -1.85 17.59
C SER A 154 4.60 -1.99 17.73
N LYS A 155 3.89 -2.20 16.62
CA LYS A 155 2.45 -2.51 16.57
C LYS A 155 2.26 -3.85 15.88
N LYS A 156 1.17 -4.56 16.20
CA LYS A 156 0.84 -5.80 15.49
C LYS A 156 0.69 -5.50 14.00
N THR A 157 1.58 -6.10 13.22
CA THR A 157 1.73 -5.77 11.81
C THR A 157 1.86 -7.06 11.02
N TYR A 158 1.05 -7.23 9.98
CA TYR A 158 1.18 -8.30 9.01
C TYR A 158 1.58 -7.68 7.68
N MET A 159 2.50 -8.31 6.97
CA MET A 159 3.01 -7.83 5.69
C MET A 159 2.93 -8.92 4.64
N LEU A 160 2.47 -8.52 3.46
CA LEU A 160 2.40 -9.34 2.28
C LEU A 160 3.27 -8.71 1.19
N GLN A 161 4.21 -9.50 0.66
CA GLN A 161 5.02 -9.08 -0.47
C GLN A 161 4.28 -9.40 -1.78
N ALA A 162 3.97 -8.36 -2.55
CA ALA A 162 3.41 -8.50 -3.89
C ALA A 162 4.52 -8.39 -4.95
N LYS A 163 4.21 -8.73 -6.20
CA LYS A 163 5.18 -8.62 -7.32
C LYS A 163 5.66 -7.18 -7.56
N ARG A 164 4.76 -6.20 -7.43
CA ARG A 164 5.01 -4.79 -7.77
C ARG A 164 5.21 -3.88 -6.55
N GLY A 165 5.01 -4.41 -5.36
CA GLY A 165 4.98 -3.63 -4.12
C GLY A 165 4.66 -4.51 -2.93
N PHE A 166 3.96 -3.98 -1.94
CA PHE A 166 3.58 -4.71 -0.74
C PHE A 166 2.27 -4.20 -0.16
N VAL A 167 1.67 -5.04 0.69
CA VAL A 167 0.47 -4.71 1.47
C VAL A 167 0.81 -4.87 2.95
N GLN A 168 0.46 -3.86 3.74
CA GLN A 168 0.64 -3.87 5.18
C GLN A 168 -0.71 -3.80 5.87
N PHE A 169 -0.90 -4.66 6.87
CA PHE A 169 -2.05 -4.69 7.76
C PHE A 169 -1.56 -4.34 9.15
N GLN A 170 -2.24 -3.45 9.85
CA GLN A 170 -1.72 -2.93 11.13
C GLN A 170 -2.83 -2.66 12.13
N SER A 171 -2.50 -2.79 13.41
CA SER A 171 -3.33 -2.38 14.54
C SER A 171 -3.18 -0.87 14.81
N HIS A 172 -4.08 -0.29 15.60
CA HIS A 172 -4.07 1.15 15.84
C HIS A 172 -2.89 1.56 16.73
N LEU A 173 -2.73 0.91 17.89
CA LEU A 173 -1.69 1.19 18.88
C LEU A 173 -0.83 -0.04 19.19
N THR A 174 0.26 0.22 19.91
CA THR A 174 1.12 -0.83 20.48
C THR A 174 0.34 -1.61 21.54
N GLY A 175 0.33 -2.94 21.43
CA GLY A 175 -0.43 -3.82 22.32
C GLY A 175 -1.87 -4.10 21.87
N ASP A 176 -2.35 -3.42 20.82
CA ASP A 176 -3.65 -3.72 20.22
C ASP A 176 -3.58 -5.02 19.41
N GLU A 177 -4.56 -5.88 19.61
CA GLU A 177 -4.70 -7.16 18.89
C GLU A 177 -5.60 -7.05 17.65
N ASP A 178 -6.43 -6.01 17.61
CA ASP A 178 -7.45 -5.80 16.58
C ASP A 178 -6.89 -5.16 15.33
N PHE A 179 -7.42 -5.60 14.18
CA PHE A 179 -7.11 -5.01 12.89
C PHE A 179 -7.68 -3.59 12.79
N HIS A 180 -6.86 -2.65 12.32
CA HIS A 180 -7.24 -1.24 12.19
C HIS A 180 -7.12 -0.69 10.76
N SER A 181 -6.07 -1.06 10.04
CA SER A 181 -5.79 -0.45 8.73
C SER A 181 -5.10 -1.39 7.75
N VAL A 182 -5.36 -1.16 6.47
CA VAL A 182 -4.64 -1.77 5.34
C VAL A 182 -3.99 -0.68 4.49
N SER A 183 -2.72 -0.87 4.15
CA SER A 183 -1.94 0.02 3.29
C SER A 183 -1.40 -0.75 2.10
N VAL A 184 -1.61 -0.21 0.89
CA VAL A 184 -1.10 -0.75 -0.36
C VAL A 184 -0.03 0.20 -0.86
N THR A 185 1.18 -0.31 -1.11
CA THR A 185 2.32 0.51 -1.53
C THR A 185 2.97 -0.06 -2.77
N LEU A 186 3.05 0.75 -3.83
CA LEU A 186 3.84 0.46 -5.01
C LEU A 186 5.32 0.68 -4.71
N SER A 187 6.18 -0.27 -5.09
CA SER A 187 7.62 -0.12 -4.88
C SER A 187 8.21 1.01 -5.73
N ASP A 188 9.23 1.70 -5.22
CA ASP A 188 9.90 2.80 -5.93
C ASP A 188 10.35 2.39 -7.33
N LYS A 189 10.91 1.18 -7.45
CA LYS A 189 11.36 0.61 -8.73
C LYS A 189 10.24 0.49 -9.75
N GLU A 190 9.07 0.01 -9.34
CA GLU A 190 7.93 -0.12 -10.26
C GLU A 190 7.28 1.23 -10.53
N PHE A 191 7.19 2.10 -9.53
CA PHE A 191 6.74 3.48 -9.71
C PHE A 191 7.58 4.19 -10.76
N GLU A 192 8.91 4.20 -10.64
CA GLU A 192 9.83 4.83 -11.59
C GLU A 192 9.73 4.27 -13.01
N LYS A 193 9.44 2.97 -13.16
CA LYS A 193 9.27 2.36 -14.48
C LYS A 193 8.02 2.87 -15.19
N MET A 194 6.97 3.18 -14.43
CA MET A 194 5.69 3.64 -14.98
C MET A 194 5.73 5.11 -15.42
N GLN A 195 6.68 5.89 -14.91
CA GLN A 195 6.81 7.31 -15.25
C GLN A 195 7.63 7.57 -16.53
N LYS A 196 7.95 6.52 -17.30
CA LYS A 196 8.80 6.60 -18.49
C LYS A 196 8.01 6.42 -19.77
#